data_AF-A0AAB0A400-F1
#
_entry.id   AF-A0AAB0A400-F1
#
_cell.length_a   1.000
_cell.length_b   1.000
_cell.length_c   1.000
_cell.angle_alpha   90.00
_cell.angle_beta   90.00
_cell.angle_gamma   90.00
#
_symmetry.space_group_name_H-M   'P 1'
#
loop_
_entity.id
_entity.type
_entity.pdbx_description
1 polymer ?
#
loop_
_entity_poly.entity_id
_entity_poly.type
_entity_poly.pdbx_seq_one_letter_code
_entity_poly.pdbx_strand_id
1 'polypeptide(L)'
;MWFAQAEAQFVLAGVVADETKYYHIISKIDQSVICHIADLVQNPPAADKYKKVKDRLISRFEISAQGKLERLLNACDLGDMRPTHLLARMQELAAGLNISDDVMKVLFLQRMPERIKPVLTISEDALTKIAEMADKMLESSSSATVAATSPASSVIPGFELSAIQEQIATLTAEVRRLKTSGPRSRSSSRTRRGSNENVCWYHRKYGRNAHQCREPCSFAGSKN
;
A
#
# COMPACT_ATOMS: atom_id res chain seq x y z
N MET A 1 2.02 -34.46 2.82
CA MET A 1 3.44 -34.48 2.41
C MET A 1 4.38 -35.15 3.42
N TRP A 2 4.39 -34.76 4.71
CA TRP A 2 5.33 -35.34 5.70
C TRP A 2 5.28 -36.87 5.83
N PHE A 3 4.08 -37.47 5.95
CA PHE A 3 3.96 -38.93 6.03
C PHE A 3 4.47 -39.65 4.78
N ALA A 4 4.33 -39.05 3.59
CA ALA A 4 4.86 -39.63 2.36
C ALA A 4 6.40 -39.67 2.37
N GLN A 5 7.04 -38.63 2.93
CA GLN A 5 8.49 -38.62 3.14
C GLN A 5 8.92 -39.67 4.16
N ALA A 6 8.22 -39.79 5.28
CA ALA A 6 8.51 -40.80 6.30
C ALA A 6 8.36 -42.23 5.74
N GLU A 7 7.30 -42.49 4.96
CA GLU A 7 7.06 -43.79 4.34
C GLU A 7 8.11 -44.14 3.28
N ALA A 8 8.56 -43.17 2.49
CA ALA A 8 9.68 -43.37 1.57
C ALA A 8 10.96 -43.79 2.31
N GLN A 9 11.24 -43.19 3.48
CA GLN A 9 12.38 -43.59 4.31
C GLN A 9 12.25 -45.02 4.84
N PHE A 10 11.04 -45.44 5.23
CA PHE A 10 10.81 -46.84 5.63
C PHE A 10 11.10 -47.81 4.50
N VAL A 11 10.67 -47.48 3.28
CA VAL A 11 10.93 -48.31 2.09
C VAL A 11 12.43 -48.40 1.82
N LEU A 12 13.15 -47.26 1.84
CA LEU A 12 14.60 -47.23 1.62
C LEU A 12 15.39 -48.00 2.67
N ALA A 13 14.95 -47.96 3.93
CA ALA A 13 15.58 -48.67 5.03
C ALA A 13 15.12 -50.14 5.18
N GLY A 14 14.24 -50.64 4.30
CA GLY A 14 13.69 -51.99 4.38
C GLY A 14 12.80 -52.25 5.60
N VAL A 15 12.24 -51.19 6.19
CA VAL A 15 11.39 -51.27 7.39
C VAL A 15 9.97 -51.68 7.00
N VAL A 16 9.66 -52.96 7.16
CA VAL A 16 8.35 -53.52 6.84
C VAL A 16 7.44 -53.61 8.08
N ALA A 17 8.03 -53.95 9.23
CA ALA A 17 7.31 -54.18 10.48
C ALA A 17 6.63 -52.90 11.02
N ASP A 18 5.34 -53.01 11.36
CA ASP A 18 4.50 -51.92 11.88
C ASP A 18 5.08 -51.31 13.17
N GLU A 19 5.59 -52.16 14.06
CA GLU A 19 6.20 -51.74 15.31
C GLU A 19 7.46 -50.91 15.10
N THR A 20 8.33 -51.30 14.16
CA THR A 20 9.53 -50.54 13.84
C THR A 20 9.19 -49.18 13.23
N LYS A 21 8.14 -49.12 12.38
CA LYS A 21 7.62 -47.85 11.82
C LYS A 21 7.12 -46.94 12.93
N TYR A 22 6.34 -47.48 13.88
CA TYR A 22 5.83 -46.75 15.04
C TYR A 22 6.96 -46.11 15.86
N TYR A 23 8.00 -46.87 16.23
CA TYR A 23 9.12 -46.32 16.99
C TYR A 23 9.93 -45.28 16.21
N HIS A 24 10.11 -45.48 14.90
CA HIS A 24 10.74 -44.46 14.05
C HIS A 24 9.97 -43.14 14.07
N ILE A 25 8.64 -43.20 13.92
CA ILE A 25 7.80 -42.01 13.96
C ILE A 25 7.91 -41.30 15.31
N ILE A 26 7.76 -42.02 16.41
CA ILE A 26 7.86 -41.44 17.75
C ILE A 26 9.23 -40.79 17.99
N SER A 27 10.30 -41.39 17.48
CA SER A 27 11.66 -40.85 17.61
C SER A 27 11.90 -39.56 16.80
N LYS A 28 11.08 -39.28 15.79
CA LYS A 28 11.26 -38.18 14.85
C LYS A 28 10.27 -37.03 15.03
N ILE A 29 9.21 -37.24 15.78
CA ILE A 29 8.17 -36.24 16.01
C ILE A 29 8.51 -35.39 17.24
N ASP A 30 8.20 -34.10 17.17
CA ASP A 30 8.41 -33.14 18.26
C ASP A 30 7.54 -33.42 19.49
N GLN A 31 8.02 -33.03 20.67
CA GLN A 31 7.32 -33.20 21.95
C GLN A 31 5.89 -32.61 21.93
N SER A 32 5.70 -31.46 21.28
CA SER A 32 4.40 -30.81 21.17
C SER A 32 3.39 -31.68 20.43
N VAL A 33 3.82 -32.38 19.39
CA VAL A 33 3.00 -33.28 18.59
C VAL A 33 2.77 -34.61 19.33
N ILE A 34 3.78 -35.11 20.07
CA ILE A 34 3.64 -36.29 20.94
C ILE A 34 2.51 -36.11 21.96
N CYS A 35 2.33 -34.91 22.51
CA CYS A 35 1.23 -34.61 23.44
C CYS A 35 -0.16 -34.91 22.84
N HIS A 36 -0.34 -34.80 21.52
CA HIS A 36 -1.60 -35.09 20.85
C HIS A 36 -1.86 -36.60 20.62
N ILE A 37 -0.85 -37.44 20.82
CA ILE A 37 -0.93 -38.91 20.70
C ILE A 37 -0.46 -39.61 21.99
N ALA A 38 -0.42 -38.90 23.13
CA ALA A 38 0.13 -39.42 24.37
C ALA A 38 -0.59 -40.69 24.87
N ASP A 39 -1.89 -40.81 24.58
CA ASP A 39 -2.70 -42.01 24.83
C ASP A 39 -2.14 -43.23 24.09
N LEU A 40 -1.76 -43.07 22.82
CA LEU A 40 -1.19 -44.11 21.97
C LEU A 40 0.28 -44.42 22.26
N VAL A 41 0.98 -43.52 22.97
CA VAL A 41 2.37 -43.73 23.41
C VAL A 41 2.41 -44.42 24.77
N GLN A 42 1.56 -43.99 25.71
CA GLN A 42 1.49 -44.59 27.05
C GLN A 42 0.81 -45.96 27.05
N ASN A 43 -0.23 -46.14 26.24
CA ASN A 43 -0.96 -47.39 26.10
C ASN A 43 -0.93 -47.83 24.62
N PRO A 44 0.19 -48.39 24.14
CA PRO A 44 0.32 -48.78 22.75
C PRO A 44 -0.67 -49.90 22.38
N PRO A 45 -1.42 -49.76 21.26
CA PRO A 45 -2.32 -50.80 20.78
C PRO A 45 -1.60 -52.12 20.46
N ALA A 46 -2.29 -53.26 20.61
CA ALA A 46 -1.72 -54.58 20.32
C ALA A 46 -1.43 -54.81 18.82
N ALA A 47 -2.18 -54.17 17.93
CA ALA A 47 -2.02 -54.23 16.48
C ALA A 47 -2.26 -52.85 15.84
N ASP A 48 -1.70 -52.65 14.65
CA ASP A 48 -1.82 -51.43 13.83
C ASP A 48 -1.33 -50.17 14.56
N LYS A 49 -0.20 -50.25 15.26
CA LYS A 49 0.37 -49.15 16.06
C LYS A 49 0.67 -47.95 15.19
N TYR A 50 1.40 -48.16 14.08
CA TYR A 50 1.75 -47.07 13.17
C TYR A 50 0.51 -46.48 12.50
N LYS A 51 -0.40 -47.33 12.03
CA LYS A 51 -1.63 -46.88 11.36
C LYS A 51 -2.50 -46.03 12.28
N LYS A 52 -2.73 -46.45 13.54
CA LYS A 52 -3.51 -45.67 14.52
C LYS A 52 -2.87 -44.32 14.84
N VAL A 53 -1.55 -44.27 15.01
CA VAL A 53 -0.82 -43.00 15.21
C VAL A 53 -0.95 -42.10 13.99
N LYS A 54 -0.74 -42.65 12.79
CA LYS A 54 -0.89 -41.93 11.52
C LYS A 54 -2.29 -41.33 11.39
N ASP A 55 -3.33 -42.15 11.58
CA ASP A 55 -4.72 -41.72 11.45
C ASP A 55 -5.08 -40.64 12.48
N ARG A 56 -4.61 -40.76 13.73
CA ARG A 56 -4.82 -39.75 14.78
C ARG A 56 -4.14 -38.43 14.44
N LEU A 57 -2.89 -38.47 13.98
CA LEU A 57 -2.13 -37.28 13.62
C LEU A 57 -2.73 -36.59 12.40
N ILE A 58 -3.12 -37.34 11.38
CA ILE A 58 -3.85 -36.79 10.23
C ILE A 58 -5.14 -36.14 10.72
N SER A 59 -5.97 -36.86 11.49
CA SER A 59 -7.24 -36.30 12.00
C SER A 59 -7.07 -35.03 12.86
N ARG A 60 -5.98 -34.91 13.63
CA ARG A 60 -5.74 -33.76 14.52
C ARG A 60 -5.14 -32.56 13.82
N PHE A 61 -4.26 -32.77 12.85
CA PHE A 61 -3.48 -31.70 12.20
C PHE A 61 -3.89 -31.42 10.76
N GLU A 62 -4.66 -32.32 10.13
CA GLU A 62 -5.24 -32.04 8.83
C GLU A 62 -6.28 -30.92 8.95
N ILE A 63 -6.18 -29.96 8.03
CA ILE A 63 -7.21 -28.93 7.88
C ILE A 63 -8.51 -29.64 7.49
N SER A 64 -9.60 -29.40 8.24
CA SER A 64 -10.91 -29.98 7.93
C SER A 64 -11.33 -29.63 6.49
N ALA A 65 -12.17 -30.47 5.87
CA ALA A 65 -12.69 -30.19 4.53
C ALA A 65 -13.34 -28.80 4.45
N GLN A 66 -14.13 -28.43 5.47
CA GLN A 66 -14.69 -27.08 5.59
C GLN A 66 -13.60 -26.00 5.67
N GLY A 67 -12.57 -26.19 6.50
CA GLY A 67 -11.47 -25.22 6.61
C GLY A 67 -10.65 -25.09 5.32
N LYS A 68 -10.48 -26.18 4.56
CA LYS A 68 -9.86 -26.15 3.23
C LYS A 68 -10.72 -25.35 2.26
N LEU A 69 -12.04 -25.54 2.27
CA LEU A 69 -12.97 -24.78 1.44
C LEU A 69 -12.99 -23.30 1.81
N GLU A 70 -13.10 -22.96 3.10
CA GLU A 70 -13.08 -21.57 3.57
C GLU A 70 -11.77 -20.87 3.19
N ARG A 71 -10.62 -21.55 3.34
CA ARG A 71 -9.34 -21.02 2.88
C ARG A 71 -9.30 -20.86 1.37
N LEU A 72 -9.81 -21.83 0.63
CA LEU A 72 -9.88 -21.77 -0.82
C LEU A 72 -10.79 -20.66 -1.31
N LEU A 73 -11.83 -20.27 -0.57
CA LEU A 73 -12.76 -19.19 -0.92
C LEU A 73 -12.24 -17.82 -0.48
N ASN A 74 -11.69 -17.70 0.73
CA ASN A 74 -11.45 -16.41 1.38
C ASN A 74 -9.97 -16.08 1.64
N ALA A 75 -9.06 -17.06 1.66
CA ALA A 75 -7.68 -16.86 2.14
C ALA A 75 -6.60 -17.02 1.05
N CYS A 76 -7.01 -17.30 -0.19
CA CYS A 76 -6.12 -17.38 -1.34
C CYS A 76 -6.15 -16.05 -2.10
N ASP A 77 -5.38 -15.07 -1.63
CA ASP A 77 -5.15 -13.83 -2.37
C ASP A 77 -3.90 -13.93 -3.23
N LEU A 78 -3.92 -13.25 -4.38
CA LEU A 78 -2.76 -13.20 -5.27
C LEU A 78 -1.58 -12.48 -4.60
N GLY A 79 -1.83 -11.36 -3.91
CA GLY A 79 -0.80 -10.56 -3.23
C GLY A 79 0.42 -10.32 -4.12
N ASP A 80 1.61 -10.70 -3.63
CA ASP A 80 2.87 -10.70 -4.38
C ASP A 80 3.21 -12.05 -5.03
N MET A 81 2.33 -13.05 -4.91
CA MET A 81 2.55 -14.38 -5.48
C MET A 81 2.33 -14.36 -7.00
N ARG A 82 3.10 -15.21 -7.69
CA ARG A 82 2.85 -15.50 -9.11
C ARG A 82 1.52 -16.24 -9.27
N PRO A 83 0.70 -15.92 -10.28
CA PRO A 83 -0.49 -16.69 -10.65
C PRO A 83 -0.28 -18.21 -10.70
N THR A 84 0.85 -18.70 -11.22
CA THR A 84 1.18 -20.14 -11.20
C THR A 84 1.27 -20.72 -9.79
N HIS A 85 1.94 -20.03 -8.87
CA HIS A 85 2.03 -20.44 -7.47
C HIS A 85 0.67 -20.37 -6.76
N LEU A 86 -0.13 -19.34 -7.06
CA LEU A 86 -1.50 -19.24 -6.55
C LEU A 86 -2.33 -20.45 -7.00
N LEU A 87 -2.25 -20.81 -8.28
CA LEU A 87 -2.95 -21.97 -8.83
C LEU A 87 -2.57 -23.25 -8.11
N ALA A 88 -1.27 -23.52 -7.97
CA ALA A 88 -0.78 -24.73 -7.30
C ALA A 88 -1.30 -24.83 -5.86
N ARG A 89 -1.31 -23.72 -5.13
CA ARG A 89 -1.86 -23.64 -3.77
C ARG A 89 -3.38 -23.87 -3.75
N MET A 90 -4.12 -23.32 -4.71
CA MET A 90 -5.56 -23.56 -4.83
C MET A 90 -5.86 -25.04 -5.11
N GLN A 91 -5.09 -25.68 -6.00
CA GLN A 91 -5.22 -27.11 -6.29
C GLN A 91 -4.88 -27.99 -5.10
N GLU A 92 -3.85 -27.62 -4.30
CA GLU A 92 -3.51 -28.31 -3.06
C GLU A 92 -4.66 -28.26 -2.04
N LEU A 93 -5.31 -27.09 -1.89
CA LEU A 93 -6.47 -26.95 -1.00
C LEU A 93 -7.71 -27.68 -1.52
N ALA A 94 -7.88 -27.71 -2.85
CA ALA A 94 -8.97 -28.44 -3.49
C ALA A 94 -8.79 -29.96 -3.46
N ALA A 95 -7.58 -30.46 -3.16
CA ALA A 95 -7.32 -31.88 -3.06
C ALA A 95 -8.21 -32.52 -1.97
N GLY A 96 -9.09 -33.43 -2.40
CA GLY A 96 -10.06 -34.11 -1.54
C GLY A 96 -11.42 -33.41 -1.39
N LEU A 97 -11.64 -32.25 -2.03
CA LEU A 97 -12.93 -31.53 -2.03
C LEU A 97 -13.79 -31.77 -3.29
N ASN A 98 -13.31 -32.52 -4.29
CA ASN A 98 -14.02 -32.82 -5.55
C ASN A 98 -14.54 -31.55 -6.28
N ILE A 99 -13.72 -30.51 -6.35
CA ILE A 99 -14.07 -29.25 -7.05
C ILE A 99 -13.82 -29.43 -8.55
N SER A 100 -14.78 -28.99 -9.38
CA SER A 100 -14.63 -29.06 -10.83
C SER A 100 -13.61 -28.04 -11.34
N ASP A 101 -12.98 -28.36 -12.48
CA ASP A 101 -11.96 -27.49 -13.08
C ASP A 101 -12.55 -26.14 -13.52
N ASP A 102 -13.83 -26.10 -13.91
CA ASP A 102 -14.55 -24.87 -14.23
C ASP A 102 -14.71 -23.95 -13.01
N VAL A 103 -15.07 -24.52 -11.86
CA VAL A 103 -15.17 -23.76 -10.60
C VAL A 103 -13.78 -23.28 -10.17
N MET A 104 -12.76 -24.12 -10.31
CA MET A 104 -11.37 -23.76 -10.06
C MET A 104 -10.92 -22.60 -10.96
N LYS A 105 -11.29 -22.61 -12.25
CA LYS A 105 -11.02 -21.53 -13.21
C LYS A 105 -11.73 -20.24 -12.83
N VAL A 106 -13.02 -20.29 -12.46
CA VAL A 106 -13.76 -19.10 -12.01
C VAL A 106 -13.12 -18.50 -10.76
N LEU A 107 -12.82 -19.32 -9.75
CA LEU A 107 -12.16 -18.87 -8.52
C LEU A 107 -10.78 -18.27 -8.80
N PHE A 108 -10.02 -18.86 -9.71
CA PHE A 108 -8.71 -18.37 -10.11
C PHE A 108 -8.82 -16.99 -10.79
N LEU A 109 -9.74 -16.85 -11.76
CA LEU A 109 -9.99 -15.58 -12.46
C LEU A 109 -10.52 -14.48 -11.54
N GLN A 110 -11.32 -14.81 -10.53
CA GLN A 110 -11.79 -13.84 -9.53
C GLN A 110 -10.63 -13.18 -8.75
N ARG A 111 -9.50 -13.87 -8.61
CA ARG A 111 -8.29 -13.39 -7.90
C ARG A 111 -7.30 -12.67 -8.81
N MET A 112 -7.51 -12.69 -10.12
CA MET A 112 -6.64 -12.01 -11.07
C MET A 112 -6.92 -10.50 -11.08
N PRO A 113 -5.88 -9.66 -11.23
CA PRO A 113 -6.06 -8.23 -11.42
C PRO A 113 -6.90 -7.92 -12.68
N GLU A 114 -7.75 -6.90 -12.58
CA GLU A 114 -8.67 -6.50 -13.66
C GLU A 114 -7.96 -6.19 -14.99
N ARG A 115 -6.67 -5.82 -14.95
CA ARG A 115 -5.88 -5.54 -16.15
C ARG A 115 -5.62 -6.77 -17.04
N ILE A 116 -5.51 -7.98 -16.47
CA ILE A 116 -5.19 -9.20 -17.23
C ILE A 116 -6.40 -10.13 -17.38
N LYS A 117 -7.36 -10.03 -16.47
CA LYS A 117 -8.53 -10.91 -16.35
C LYS A 117 -9.37 -11.06 -17.65
N PRO A 118 -9.61 -10.01 -18.46
CA PRO A 118 -10.38 -10.16 -19.71
C PRO A 118 -9.72 -11.09 -20.72
N VAL A 119 -8.39 -11.00 -20.88
CA VAL A 119 -7.62 -11.85 -21.81
C VAL A 119 -7.66 -13.31 -21.34
N LEU A 120 -7.49 -13.53 -20.04
CA LEU A 120 -7.51 -14.87 -19.44
C LEU A 120 -8.90 -15.52 -19.50
N THR A 121 -9.98 -14.73 -19.45
CA THR A 121 -11.36 -15.24 -19.50
C THR A 121 -11.71 -15.78 -20.88
N ILE A 122 -11.18 -15.17 -21.94
CA ILE A 122 -11.44 -15.58 -23.33
C ILE A 122 -10.67 -16.85 -23.70
N SER A 123 -9.56 -17.13 -23.01
CA SER A 123 -8.76 -18.33 -23.29
C SER A 123 -9.52 -19.62 -22.96
N GLU A 124 -9.57 -20.52 -23.94
CA GLU A 124 -10.10 -21.88 -23.83
C GLU A 124 -9.02 -22.90 -23.42
N ASP A 125 -7.81 -22.42 -23.11
CA ASP A 125 -6.72 -23.29 -22.69
C ASP A 125 -6.97 -23.95 -21.33
N ALA A 126 -6.19 -25.00 -21.07
CA ALA A 126 -6.09 -25.62 -19.75
C ALA A 126 -5.68 -24.59 -18.68
N LEU A 127 -6.21 -24.74 -17.47
CA LEU A 127 -6.02 -23.78 -16.38
C LEU A 127 -4.54 -23.52 -16.03
N THR A 128 -3.68 -24.53 -16.20
CA THR A 128 -2.21 -24.39 -16.04
C THR A 128 -1.62 -23.40 -17.04
N LYS A 129 -2.02 -23.47 -18.32
CA LYS A 129 -1.58 -22.53 -19.36
C LYS A 129 -2.12 -21.12 -19.13
N ILE A 130 -3.35 -21.00 -18.64
CA ILE A 130 -3.92 -19.70 -18.25
C ILE A 130 -3.08 -19.06 -17.14
N ALA A 131 -2.64 -19.84 -16.16
CA ALA A 131 -1.75 -19.34 -15.11
C ALA A 131 -0.37 -18.93 -15.63
N GLU A 132 0.24 -19.70 -16.53
CA GLU A 132 1.51 -19.32 -17.19
C GLU A 132 1.38 -18.05 -18.03
N MET A 133 0.25 -17.87 -18.72
CA MET A 133 -0.05 -16.64 -19.47
C MET A 133 -0.19 -15.45 -18.53
N ALA A 134 -0.88 -15.63 -17.40
CA ALA A 134 -1.04 -14.61 -16.38
C ALA A 134 0.30 -14.17 -15.80
N ASP A 135 1.22 -15.11 -15.51
CA ASP A 135 2.59 -14.81 -15.06
C ASP A 135 3.30 -13.88 -16.05
N LYS A 136 3.30 -14.24 -17.35
CA LYS A 136 3.96 -13.45 -18.41
C LYS A 136 3.36 -12.05 -18.54
N MET A 137 2.04 -11.92 -18.44
CA MET A 137 1.37 -10.62 -18.52
C MET A 137 1.68 -9.71 -17.32
N LEU A 138 1.79 -10.30 -16.11
CA LEU A 138 2.19 -9.55 -14.92
C LEU A 138 3.64 -9.09 -14.98
N GLU A 139 4.56 -9.94 -15.44
CA GLU A 139 5.98 -9.59 -15.65
C GLU A 139 6.16 -8.50 -16.73
N SER A 140 5.37 -8.56 -17.81
CA SER A 140 5.38 -7.54 -18.86
C SER A 140 4.88 -6.18 -18.36
N SER A 141 3.94 -6.19 -17.40
CA SER A 141 3.38 -4.97 -16.82
C SER A 141 4.32 -4.31 -15.79
N SER A 142 5.16 -5.08 -15.09
CA SER A 142 6.12 -4.55 -14.11
C SER A 142 7.38 -3.97 -14.77
N SER A 143 7.74 -4.44 -15.97
CA SER A 143 8.86 -3.90 -16.76
C SER A 143 8.66 -2.44 -17.18
N ALA A 144 7.42 -1.95 -17.23
CA ALA A 144 7.13 -0.55 -17.57
C ALA A 144 7.48 0.46 -16.46
N THR A 145 7.90 0.02 -15.25
CA THR A 145 8.06 0.92 -14.09
C THR A 145 9.50 1.10 -13.57
N VAL A 146 10.51 0.53 -14.22
CA VAL A 146 11.92 0.65 -13.77
C VAL A 146 12.81 1.31 -14.82
N ALA A 147 12.57 2.60 -15.05
CA ALA A 147 13.55 3.52 -15.63
C ALA A 147 13.30 4.96 -15.11
N ALA A 148 13.18 5.10 -13.79
CA ALA A 148 13.11 6.40 -13.13
C ALA A 148 14.52 7.03 -12.99
N THR A 149 15.16 7.36 -14.11
CA THR A 149 16.16 8.43 -14.21
C THR A 149 16.04 9.07 -15.59
N SER A 150 15.04 9.96 -15.75
CA SER A 150 14.90 11.06 -16.73
C SER A 150 13.42 11.19 -17.11
N PRO A 151 12.74 12.32 -16.83
CA PRO A 151 11.38 12.52 -17.32
C PRO A 151 11.47 12.97 -18.77
N ALA A 152 11.46 12.02 -19.70
CA ALA A 152 11.21 12.30 -21.11
C ALA A 152 10.02 11.46 -21.57
N SER A 153 8.85 12.12 -21.50
CA SER A 153 7.67 11.88 -22.33
C SER A 153 7.12 10.46 -22.44
N SER A 154 6.08 10.17 -21.67
CA SER A 154 5.07 9.18 -22.03
C SER A 154 3.71 9.88 -21.96
N VAL A 155 3.29 10.41 -23.11
CA VAL A 155 1.98 11.06 -23.28
C VAL A 155 0.90 9.99 -23.19
N ILE A 156 0.11 10.02 -22.12
CA ILE A 156 -1.22 9.39 -22.09
C ILE A 156 -2.13 10.31 -22.93
N PRO A 157 -2.73 9.85 -24.05
CA PRO A 157 -3.69 10.67 -24.78
C PRO A 157 -4.98 10.72 -23.96
N GLY A 158 -5.28 11.87 -23.37
CA GLY A 158 -6.60 12.15 -22.79
C GLY A 158 -6.63 12.68 -21.35
N PHE A 159 -5.49 12.98 -20.72
CA PHE A 159 -5.51 13.70 -19.45
C PHE A 159 -4.90 15.09 -19.67
N GLU A 160 -5.71 16.14 -19.56
CA GLU A 160 -5.38 17.57 -19.75
C GLU A 160 -4.42 18.12 -18.68
N LEU A 161 -3.34 17.38 -18.40
CA LEU A 161 -2.31 17.75 -17.44
C LEU A 161 -1.60 19.04 -17.84
N SER A 162 -1.48 19.35 -19.15
CA SER A 162 -0.91 20.63 -19.60
C SER A 162 -1.83 21.81 -19.29
N ALA A 163 -3.14 21.67 -19.48
CA ALA A 163 -4.11 22.72 -19.18
C ALA A 163 -4.18 22.99 -17.67
N ILE A 164 -4.11 21.93 -16.85
CA ILE A 164 -4.06 22.06 -15.40
C ILE A 164 -2.74 22.69 -14.94
N GLN A 165 -1.61 22.32 -15.55
CA GLN A 165 -0.30 22.95 -15.23
C GLN A 165 -0.28 24.44 -15.59
N GLU A 166 -0.87 24.82 -16.72
CA GLU A 166 -0.98 26.22 -17.14
C GLU A 166 -1.91 27.02 -16.21
N GLN A 167 -3.03 26.41 -15.79
CA GLN A 167 -3.91 26.99 -14.79
C GLN A 167 -3.22 27.15 -13.43
N ILE A 168 -2.43 26.17 -12.97
CA ILE A 168 -1.65 26.27 -11.72
C ILE A 168 -0.58 27.35 -11.80
N ALA A 169 0.13 27.47 -12.93
CA ALA A 169 1.12 28.52 -13.14
C ALA A 169 0.48 29.92 -13.08
N THR A 170 -0.68 30.07 -13.72
CA THR A 170 -1.46 31.31 -13.72
C THR A 170 -1.97 31.66 -12.32
N LEU A 171 -2.55 30.68 -11.61
CA LEU A 171 -3.02 30.87 -10.24
C LEU A 171 -1.87 31.25 -9.30
N THR A 172 -0.71 30.61 -9.47
CA THR A 172 0.49 30.86 -8.66
C THR A 172 1.02 32.29 -8.89
N ALA A 173 0.99 32.77 -10.13
CA ALA A 173 1.37 34.15 -10.46
C ALA A 173 0.39 35.17 -9.84
N GLU A 174 -0.91 34.88 -9.86
CA GLU A 174 -1.92 35.77 -9.30
C GLU A 174 -1.87 35.84 -7.77
N VAL A 175 -1.65 34.70 -7.10
CA VAL A 175 -1.43 34.64 -5.65
C VAL A 175 -0.18 35.42 -5.24
N ARG A 176 0.89 35.38 -6.03
CA ARG A 176 2.10 36.20 -5.78
C ARG A 176 1.79 37.70 -5.91
N ARG A 177 1.02 38.10 -6.92
CA ARG A 177 0.61 39.50 -7.13
C ARG A 177 -0.27 40.04 -6.01
N LEU A 178 -1.18 39.21 -5.50
CA LEU A 178 -2.02 39.56 -4.35
C LEU A 178 -1.21 39.69 -3.06
N LYS A 179 -0.17 38.85 -2.87
CA LYS A 179 0.73 38.94 -1.71
C LYS A 179 1.69 40.14 -1.75
N THR A 180 2.09 40.61 -2.94
CA THR A 180 2.95 41.80 -3.08
C THR A 180 2.17 43.11 -3.10
N SER A 181 0.86 43.05 -3.31
CA SER A 181 -0.06 44.20 -3.24
C SER A 181 -0.53 44.48 -1.82
N GLY A 182 0.40 44.61 -0.87
CA GLY A 182 0.12 45.18 0.46
C GLY A 182 -0.23 46.67 0.33
N PRO A 183 -1.09 47.23 1.22
CA PRO A 183 -1.57 48.60 1.08
C PRO A 183 -0.38 49.57 1.13
N ARG A 184 -0.24 50.40 0.10
CA ARG A 184 0.72 51.52 0.04
C ARG A 184 0.48 52.44 1.24
N SER A 185 1.22 52.22 2.32
CA SER A 185 1.33 53.15 3.43
C SER A 185 1.96 54.43 2.89
N ARG A 186 1.12 55.46 2.69
CA ARG A 186 1.58 56.82 2.41
C ARG A 186 2.19 57.37 3.70
N SER A 187 3.50 57.21 3.84
CA SER A 187 4.29 57.86 4.88
C SER A 187 4.21 59.38 4.72
N SER A 188 3.27 60.01 5.42
CA SER A 188 3.23 61.45 5.66
C SER A 188 3.61 61.71 7.12
N SER A 189 4.91 61.64 7.41
CA SER A 189 5.46 62.13 8.67
C SER A 189 5.99 63.54 8.47
N ARG A 190 5.09 64.54 8.57
CA ARG A 190 5.50 65.90 8.94
C ARG A 190 5.55 65.95 10.46
N THR A 191 6.76 65.85 10.99
CA THR A 191 7.11 66.10 12.38
C THR A 191 6.68 67.51 12.78
N ARG A 192 5.64 67.59 13.62
CA ARG A 192 5.28 68.81 14.36
C ARG A 192 6.35 69.04 15.42
N ARG A 193 7.25 70.00 15.19
CA ARG A 193 7.98 70.69 16.27
C ARG A 193 7.10 71.85 16.74
N GLY A 194 6.49 71.69 17.91
CA GLY A 194 5.82 72.76 18.63
C GLY A 194 6.85 73.61 19.39
N SER A 195 6.83 74.92 19.14
CA SER A 195 7.01 75.99 20.14
C SER A 195 7.00 77.34 19.43
N ASN A 196 5.82 77.94 19.33
CA ASN A 196 5.54 79.39 19.27
C ASN A 196 4.07 79.52 18.87
N GLU A 197 3.19 79.27 19.84
CA GLU A 197 1.73 79.21 19.64
C GLU A 197 1.09 80.57 19.35
N ASN A 198 1.82 81.69 19.42
CA ASN A 198 1.26 83.02 19.15
C ASN A 198 1.92 83.73 17.96
N VAL A 199 2.48 83.02 16.98
CA VAL A 199 3.02 83.65 15.75
C VAL A 199 2.06 83.41 14.59
N CYS A 200 1.56 84.49 13.97
CA CYS A 200 0.60 84.39 12.88
C CYS A 200 1.19 83.68 11.64
N TRP A 201 0.32 83.15 10.79
CA TRP A 201 0.73 82.36 9.61
C TRP A 201 1.75 83.08 8.71
N TYR A 202 1.60 84.39 8.52
CA TYR A 202 2.51 85.19 7.69
C TYR A 202 3.93 85.19 8.26
N HIS A 203 4.10 85.41 9.56
CA HIS A 203 5.41 85.35 10.22
C HIS A 203 5.96 83.92 10.32
N ARG A 204 5.10 82.90 10.38
CA ARG A 204 5.53 81.50 10.35
C ARG A 204 6.09 81.07 8.99
N LYS A 205 5.60 81.68 7.90
CA LYS A 205 6.01 81.35 6.52
C LYS A 205 7.13 82.25 6.00
N TYR A 206 7.10 83.55 6.32
CA TYR A 206 8.00 84.56 5.75
C TYR A 206 8.96 85.20 6.77
N GLY A 207 8.83 84.89 8.06
CA GLY A 207 9.70 85.42 9.11
C GLY A 207 9.65 86.95 9.17
N ARG A 208 10.82 87.59 9.36
CA ARG A 208 10.96 89.07 9.43
C ARG A 208 10.63 89.80 8.13
N ASN A 209 10.45 89.08 7.01
CA ASN A 209 10.10 89.65 5.71
C ASN A 209 8.58 89.61 5.47
N ALA A 210 7.77 89.31 6.49
CA ALA A 210 6.32 89.38 6.37
C ALA A 210 5.85 90.84 6.29
N HIS A 211 5.12 91.18 5.24
CA HIS A 211 4.57 92.52 5.03
C HIS A 211 3.20 92.74 5.67
N GLN A 212 2.64 91.71 6.32
CA GLN A 212 1.33 91.76 6.96
C GLN A 212 1.36 90.96 8.27
N CYS A 213 0.90 91.60 9.34
CA CYS A 213 0.68 90.96 10.64
C CYS A 213 -0.83 90.78 10.87
N ARG A 214 -1.21 89.71 11.58
CA ARG A 214 -2.58 89.51 12.07
C ARG A 214 -2.50 89.32 13.57
N GLU A 215 -3.12 90.24 14.32
CA GLU A 215 -3.17 90.16 15.77
C GLU A 215 -4.13 89.07 16.26
N PRO A 216 -3.85 88.46 17.43
CA PRO A 216 -2.67 88.67 18.28
C PRO A 216 -1.45 87.87 17.77
N CYS A 217 -0.33 88.57 17.54
CA CYS A 217 0.93 87.96 17.07
C CYS A 217 2.10 88.41 17.94
N SER A 218 2.82 87.47 18.55
CA SER A 218 3.95 87.71 19.44
C SER A 218 5.31 87.76 18.72
N PHE A 219 5.33 87.98 17.40
CA PHE A 219 6.57 88.03 16.62
C PHE A 219 7.29 89.38 16.82
N ALA A 220 8.52 89.33 17.36
CA ALA A 220 9.33 90.51 17.63
C ALA A 220 9.60 91.30 16.32
N GLY A 221 9.02 92.50 16.21
CA GLY A 221 9.08 93.34 15.02
C GLY A 221 7.73 93.62 14.34
N SER A 222 6.62 93.15 14.92
CA SER A 222 5.25 93.48 14.49
C SER A 222 4.99 94.99 14.55
N LYS A 223 5.21 95.71 13.45
CA LYS A 223 4.57 97.00 13.21
C LYS A 223 3.25 96.71 12.51
N ASN A 224 2.14 97.20 13.07
CA ASN A 224 0.82 97.12 12.43
C ASN A 224 0.81 97.86 11.10
#